data_AF-A0A444TVT6-F1
#
_entry.id   AF-A0A444TVT6-F1
#
_cell.length_a   1.000
_cell.length_b   1.000
_cell.length_c   1.000
_cell.angle_alpha   90.00
_cell.angle_beta   90.00
_cell.angle_gamma   90.00
#
_symmetry.space_group_name_H-M   'P 1'
#
loop_
_entity.id
_entity.type
_entity.pdbx_description
1 polymer ?
#
loop_
_entity_poly.entity_id
_entity_poly.type
_entity_poly.pdbx_seq_one_letter_code
_entity_poly.pdbx_strand_id
1 'polypeptide(L)'
;MAEDAIRLRDWILDSAGLEAQSMPIAIRVLWLMDRERWEAYEREHTPDTLEEGVELVLGYLEAAINRTAAQVAGSPVQEGEAPPSQEREGEPHPSPAGEGEPAPVPCK
;
A
#
# COMPACT_ATOMS: atom_id res chain seq x y z
N MET A 1 -9.89 9.62 -8.76
CA MET A 1 -8.46 9.44 -8.39
C MET A 1 -7.68 8.71 -9.47
N ALA A 2 -7.91 7.41 -9.71
CA ALA A 2 -7.20 6.70 -10.78
C ALA A 2 -7.49 7.27 -12.17
N GLU A 3 -8.77 7.46 -12.53
CA GLU A 3 -9.10 7.99 -13.85
C GLU A 3 -8.53 9.40 -14.07
N ASP A 4 -8.56 10.25 -13.04
CA ASP A 4 -8.02 11.61 -13.11
C ASP A 4 -6.50 11.59 -13.28
N ALA A 5 -5.80 10.67 -12.60
CA ALA A 5 -4.36 10.50 -12.73
C ALA A 5 -3.97 9.96 -14.11
N ILE A 6 -4.75 9.02 -14.66
CA ILE A 6 -4.56 8.51 -16.03
C ILE A 6 -4.75 9.65 -17.03
N ARG A 7 -5.85 10.42 -16.92
CA ARG A 7 -6.13 11.55 -17.82
C ARG A 7 -5.06 12.62 -17.76
N LEU A 8 -4.57 12.96 -16.56
CA LEU A 8 -3.51 13.95 -16.42
C LEU A 8 -2.19 13.45 -17.01
N ARG A 9 -1.83 12.18 -16.78
CA ARG A 9 -0.65 11.55 -17.40
C ARG A 9 -0.73 11.61 -18.91
N ASP A 10 -1.84 11.15 -19.49
CA ASP A 10 -2.02 11.12 -20.94
C ASP A 10 -1.99 12.53 -21.54
N TRP A 11 -2.56 13.53 -20.86
CA TRP A 11 -2.50 14.93 -21.28
C TRP A 11 -1.07 15.51 -21.27
N ILE A 12 -0.25 15.18 -20.26
CA ILE A 12 1.15 15.60 -20.21
C ILE A 12 1.93 14.99 -21.38
N LEU A 13 1.72 13.70 -21.65
CA LEU A 13 2.37 13.01 -22.76
C LEU A 13 1.95 13.56 -24.14
N ASP A 14 0.69 13.93 -24.30
CA ASP A 14 0.19 14.60 -25.51
C ASP A 14 0.77 16.02 -25.69
N SER A 15 1.15 16.66 -24.58
CA SER A 15 1.75 18.00 -24.56
C SER A 15 3.27 18.01 -24.74
N ALA A 16 3.86 16.93 -25.24
CA ALA A 16 5.31 16.82 -25.47
C ALA A 16 5.83 17.97 -26.36
N GLY A 17 6.94 18.59 -25.95
CA GLY A 17 7.50 19.80 -26.55
C GLY A 17 6.91 21.12 -26.03
N LEU A 18 5.92 21.08 -25.13
CA LEU A 18 5.33 22.25 -24.46
C LEU A 18 5.45 22.18 -22.92
N GLU A 19 6.44 21.43 -22.41
CA GLU A 19 6.60 21.10 -20.99
C GLU A 19 6.63 22.35 -20.10
N ALA A 20 7.36 23.39 -20.50
CA ALA A 20 7.47 24.62 -19.73
C ALA A 20 6.11 25.33 -19.51
N GLN A 21 5.15 25.12 -20.42
CA GLN A 21 3.83 25.72 -20.38
C GLN A 21 2.81 24.78 -19.71
N SER A 22 2.93 23.48 -19.93
CA SER A 22 2.00 22.46 -19.40
C SER A 22 2.28 22.12 -17.94
N MET A 23 3.55 22.08 -17.50
CA MET A 23 3.94 21.64 -16.15
C MET A 23 3.33 22.48 -15.01
N PRO A 24 3.30 23.82 -15.07
CA PRO A 24 2.62 24.62 -14.05
C PRO A 24 1.12 24.29 -13.91
N ILE A 25 0.48 23.87 -15.01
CA ILE A 25 -0.92 23.46 -15.02
C ILE A 25 -1.04 22.07 -14.40
N ALA A 26 -0.17 21.12 -14.81
CA ALA A 26 -0.14 19.77 -14.24
C ALA A 26 0.03 19.79 -12.72
N ILE A 27 0.98 20.59 -12.21
CA ILE A 27 1.20 20.74 -10.77
C ILE A 27 -0.06 21.28 -10.09
N ARG A 28 -0.71 22.32 -10.64
CA ARG A 28 -1.96 22.83 -10.07
C ARG A 28 -3.06 21.77 -10.01
N VAL A 29 -3.18 20.93 -11.05
CA VAL A 29 -4.16 19.84 -11.07
C VAL A 29 -3.83 18.80 -10.00
N LEU A 30 -2.55 18.44 -9.82
CA LEU A 30 -2.12 17.53 -8.74
C LEU A 30 -2.47 18.07 -7.35
N TRP A 31 -2.25 19.36 -7.13
CA TRP A 31 -2.66 20.03 -5.88
C TRP A 31 -4.18 20.01 -5.66
N LEU A 32 -4.99 20.02 -6.72
CA LEU A 32 -6.45 19.91 -6.62
C LEU A 32 -6.91 18.46 -6.41
N MET A 33 -6.19 17.49 -6.97
CA MET A 33 -6.54 16.07 -6.89
C MET A 33 -6.14 15.44 -5.55
N ASP A 34 -4.89 15.65 -5.10
CA ASP A 34 -4.32 14.93 -3.97
C ASP A 34 -3.17 15.71 -3.30
N ARG A 35 -3.53 16.88 -2.76
CA ARG A 35 -2.57 17.84 -2.19
C ARG A 35 -1.58 17.22 -1.20
N GLU A 36 -2.08 16.54 -0.17
CA GLU A 36 -1.23 16.05 0.92
C GLU A 36 -0.21 15.03 0.43
N ARG A 37 -0.64 14.12 -0.46
CA ARG A 37 0.24 13.07 -0.98
C ARG A 37 1.19 13.61 -2.03
N TRP A 38 0.77 14.60 -2.82
CA TRP A 38 1.67 15.32 -3.72
C TRP A 38 2.75 16.08 -2.94
N GLU A 39 2.39 16.88 -1.93
CA GLU A 39 3.35 17.62 -1.11
C GLU A 39 4.33 16.69 -0.38
N ALA A 40 3.87 15.51 0.06
CA ALA A 40 4.74 14.51 0.66
C ALA A 40 5.76 13.95 -0.34
N TYR A 41 5.30 13.57 -1.53
CA TYR A 41 6.15 13.05 -2.59
C TYR A 41 7.14 14.11 -3.09
N GLU A 42 6.67 15.33 -3.38
CA GLU A 42 7.52 16.45 -3.78
C GLU A 42 8.62 16.73 -2.75
N ARG A 43 8.36 16.60 -1.43
CA ARG A 43 9.40 16.82 -0.42
C ARG A 43 10.54 15.79 -0.46
N GLU A 44 10.27 14.58 -0.96
CA GLU A 44 11.26 13.51 -1.09
C GLU A 44 12.14 13.68 -2.33
N HIS A 45 11.82 14.65 -3.20
CA HIS A 45 12.46 14.83 -4.48
C HIS A 45 12.79 16.31 -4.75
N THR A 46 14.01 16.59 -5.22
CA THR A 46 14.41 17.95 -5.59
C THR A 46 14.79 17.97 -7.07
N PRO A 47 13.83 18.26 -7.99
CA PRO A 47 14.17 18.39 -9.40
C PRO A 47 14.92 19.71 -9.63
N ASP A 48 16.10 19.64 -10.24
CA ASP A 48 16.93 20.81 -10.57
C ASP A 48 16.67 21.30 -12.00
N THR A 49 16.02 20.47 -12.83
CA THR A 49 15.71 20.76 -14.23
C THR A 49 14.22 20.56 -14.54
N LEU A 50 13.79 21.14 -15.67
CA LEU A 50 12.42 20.94 -16.16
C LEU A 50 12.14 19.47 -16.49
N GLU A 51 13.12 18.78 -17.07
CA GLU A 51 13.02 17.36 -17.44
C GLU A 51 12.81 16.48 -16.20
N GLU A 52 13.63 16.65 -15.16
CA GLU A 52 13.44 15.98 -13.87
C GLU A 52 12.09 16.33 -13.23
N GLY A 53 11.61 17.56 -13.39
CA GLY A 53 10.29 17.97 -12.94
C GLY A 53 9.15 17.23 -13.66
N VAL A 54 9.30 16.99 -14.97
CA VAL A 54 8.35 16.19 -15.77
C VAL A 54 8.39 14.73 -15.31
N GLU A 55 9.58 14.16 -15.15
CA GLU A 55 9.76 12.79 -14.66
C GLU A 55 9.14 12.58 -13.27
N LEU A 56 9.36 13.53 -12.35
CA LEU A 56 8.75 13.53 -11.03
C LEU A 56 7.22 13.47 -11.09
N VAL A 57 6.59 14.34 -11.89
CA VAL A 57 5.13 14.37 -12.03
C VAL A 57 4.61 13.06 -12.64
N LEU A 58 5.26 12.55 -13.68
CA LEU A 58 4.86 11.29 -14.31
C LEU A 58 5.04 10.10 -13.35
N GLY A 59 6.13 10.08 -12.58
CA GLY A 59 6.39 9.05 -11.57
C GLY A 59 5.37 9.05 -10.45
N TYR A 60 4.97 10.22 -9.95
CA TYR A 60 3.89 10.34 -8.98
C TYR A 60 2.56 9.81 -9.54
N LEU A 61 2.21 10.19 -10.77
CA LEU A 61 0.97 9.77 -11.42
C LEU A 61 0.93 8.26 -11.60
N GLU A 62 2.03 7.66 -12.05
CA GLU A 62 2.16 6.21 -12.19
C GLU A 62 2.03 5.48 -10.84
N ALA A 63 2.68 6.00 -9.79
CA ALA A 63 2.54 5.47 -8.44
C ALA A 63 1.09 5.56 -7.93
N ALA A 64 0.39 6.67 -8.19
CA ALA A 64 -1.01 6.86 -7.82
C ALA A 64 -1.96 5.90 -8.56
N ILE A 65 -1.72 5.68 -9.86
CA ILE A 65 -2.47 4.73 -10.69
C ILE A 65 -2.27 3.31 -10.16
N ASN A 66 -1.01 2.89 -9.98
CA ASN A 66 -0.66 1.54 -9.52
C ASN A 66 -1.22 1.25 -8.13
N ARG A 67 -1.16 2.22 -7.21
CA ARG A 67 -1.76 2.10 -5.87
C ARG A 67 -3.27 1.93 -5.94
N THR A 68 -3.96 2.65 -6.82
CA THR A 68 -5.41 2.52 -6.95
C THR A 68 -5.78 1.19 -7.59
N ALA A 69 -5.04 0.74 -8.61
CA ALA A 69 -5.20 -0.58 -9.21
C ALA A 69 -5.01 -1.70 -8.17
N ALA A 70 -3.99 -1.60 -7.31
CA ALA A 70 -3.74 -2.56 -6.25
C ALA A 70 -4.87 -2.61 -5.20
N GLN A 71 -5.49 -1.47 -4.85
CA GLN A 71 -6.63 -1.42 -3.94
C GLN A 71 -7.91 -2.00 -4.56
N VAL A 72 -8.12 -1.80 -5.86
CA VAL A 72 -9.27 -2.36 -6.59
C VAL A 72 -9.12 -3.87 -6.80
N ALA A 73 -7.91 -4.33 -7.15
CA ALA A 73 -7.60 -5.76 -7.27
C ALA A 73 -7.59 -6.47 -5.91
N GLY A 74 -7.30 -5.73 -4.83
CA GLY A 74 -7.20 -6.20 -3.46
C GLY A 74 -8.41 -5.84 -2.60
N SER A 75 -9.64 -6.15 -3.03
CA SER A 75 -10.68 -6.44 -2.05
C SER A 75 -10.40 -7.84 -1.49
N PRO A 76 -9.79 -8.02 -0.29
CA PRO A 76 -10.02 -9.25 0.42
C PRO A 76 -11.49 -9.19 0.82
N VAL A 77 -12.32 -9.98 0.15
CA VAL A 77 -13.36 -10.66 0.90
C VAL A 77 -12.61 -11.29 2.09
N GLN A 78 -12.92 -10.86 3.32
CA GLN A 78 -12.58 -11.65 4.50
C GLN A 78 -13.42 -12.94 4.40
N GLU A 79 -13.06 -13.83 3.48
CA GLU A 79 -13.45 -15.23 3.57
C GLU A 79 -12.46 -15.87 4.53
N GLY A 80 -13.00 -16.43 5.60
CA GLY A 80 -12.21 -17.17 6.55
C GLY A 80 -11.53 -18.33 5.85
N GLU A 81 -10.25 -18.20 5.60
CA GLU A 81 -9.35 -19.35 5.45
C GLU A 81 -8.31 -19.30 6.55
N ALA A 82 -8.25 -20.42 7.26
CA ALA A 82 -7.48 -20.66 8.47
C ALA A 82 -5.98 -20.37 8.27
N PRO A 83 -5.23 -20.03 9.35
CA PRO A 83 -3.80 -19.80 9.26
C PRO A 83 -3.05 -21.05 8.75
N PRO A 84 -1.95 -20.87 8.00
CA PRO A 84 -1.18 -22.00 7.50
C PRO A 84 -0.52 -22.70 8.69
N SER A 85 -0.83 -23.99 8.83
CA SER A 85 -0.17 -24.88 9.79
C SER A 85 1.30 -24.97 9.42
N GLN A 86 2.18 -24.35 10.22
CA GLN A 86 3.61 -24.58 10.16
C GLN A 86 3.94 -25.89 10.89
N GLU A 87 4.54 -26.80 10.13
CA GLU A 87 5.10 -28.08 10.54
C GLU A 87 6.20 -27.94 11.60
N ARG A 88 6.29 -28.90 12.53
CA ARG A 88 7.56 -29.35 13.12
C ARG A 88 7.52 -30.85 13.42
N GLU A 89 8.34 -31.60 12.67
CA GLU A 89 8.85 -32.93 13.04
C GLU A 89 9.62 -32.88 14.38
N GLY A 90 9.50 -33.95 15.18
CA GLY A 90 10.43 -34.27 16.29
C GLY A 90 9.77 -34.86 17.56
N GLU A 91 9.68 -36.19 17.64
CA GLU A 91 9.52 -36.98 18.90
C GLU A 91 10.76 -36.80 19.84
N PRO A 92 10.80 -37.28 21.12
CA PRO A 92 9.78 -37.87 22.03
C PRO A 92 9.76 -37.29 23.49
N HIS A 93 8.73 -37.68 24.29
CA HIS A 93 8.52 -37.75 25.80
C HIS A 93 9.36 -36.89 26.79
N PRO A 94 8.87 -36.44 27.99
CA PRO A 94 8.06 -37.24 28.97
C PRO A 94 6.99 -36.47 29.82
N SER A 95 6.24 -37.20 30.65
CA SER A 95 5.23 -36.72 31.63
C SER A 95 5.80 -35.82 32.75
N PRO A 96 4.96 -34.93 33.33
CA PRO A 96 5.00 -34.57 34.74
C PRO A 96 3.63 -34.84 35.42
N ALA A 97 3.59 -35.59 36.53
CA ALA A 97 3.83 -35.17 37.91
C ALA A 97 2.59 -34.49 38.52
N GLY A 98 2.15 -35.05 39.66
CA GLY A 98 0.79 -34.93 40.17
C GLY A 98 0.50 -33.72 41.03
N GLU A 99 -0.79 -33.58 41.33
CA GLU A 99 -1.29 -32.72 42.38
C GLU A 99 -2.54 -33.36 43.02
N GLY A 100 -2.49 -33.47 44.34
CA GLY A 100 -3.62 -33.11 45.19
C GLY A 100 -4.79 -34.09 45.29
N GLU A 101 -4.71 -34.95 46.30
CA GLU A 101 -5.86 -35.49 47.03
C GLU A 101 -6.97 -34.44 47.25
N PRO A 102 -8.24 -34.85 47.19
CA PRO A 102 -9.06 -34.64 48.39
C PRO A 102 -9.94 -35.87 48.73
N ALA A 103 -9.82 -36.37 49.96
CA ALA A 103 -10.95 -36.96 50.70
C ALA A 103 -11.77 -35.80 51.32
N PRO A 104 -13.02 -35.97 51.83
CA PRO A 104 -13.76 -37.20 52.16
C PRO A 104 -15.21 -37.20 51.58
N VAL A 105 -16.07 -38.22 51.70
CA VAL A 105 -16.95 -38.59 52.85
C VAL A 105 -17.87 -39.78 52.42
N PRO A 106 -18.84 -40.28 53.23
CA PRO A 106 -18.82 -41.66 53.74
C PRO A 106 -19.94 -42.53 53.13
N CYS A 107 -19.86 -43.86 53.27
CA CYS A 107 -21.06 -44.71 53.41
C CYS A 107 -20.70 -46.15 53.80
N LYS A 108 -21.01 -46.47 55.07
CA LYS A 108 -21.35 -47.77 55.66
C LYS A 108 -20.29 -48.87 55.79
#